data_AF-A0A937QK73-F1
#
_entry.id   AF-A0A937QK73-F1
#
_cell.length_a   1.000
_cell.length_b   1.000
_cell.length_c   1.000
_cell.angle_alpha   90.00
_cell.angle_beta   90.00
_cell.angle_gamma   90.00
#
_symmetry.space_group_name_H-M   'P 1'
#
loop_
_entity.id
_entity.type
_entity.pdbx_description
1 polymer ?
#
loop_
_entity_poly.entity_id
_entity_poly.type
_entity_poly.pdbx_seq_one_letter_code
_entity_poly.pdbx_strand_id
1 'polypeptide(L)'
;MDSKDLRVELKPGEPSYMILKGTYGEKMHKSFGVTRQGVRWRFHHLFSQAYVEAFETILFIEKVFGTQLRDYAIRISKERYALRQKALQTGFQDRTSTRQSDYL
;
A
#
# COMPACT_ATOMS: atom_id res chain seq x y z
N MET A 1 26.39 6.62 6.79
CA MET A 1 26.02 7.98 7.20
C MET A 1 24.79 8.41 6.41
N ASP A 2 23.77 8.82 7.16
CA ASP A 2 22.50 9.45 6.82
C ASP A 2 21.65 8.88 5.68
N SER A 3 20.89 7.85 6.06
CA SER A 3 19.74 7.37 5.29
C SER A 3 18.71 8.50 5.19
N LYS A 4 18.71 9.20 4.05
CA LYS A 4 17.63 10.11 3.62
C LYS A 4 16.39 9.28 3.28
N ASP A 5 15.85 8.59 4.28
CA ASP A 5 14.70 7.71 4.14
C ASP A 5 13.43 8.52 3.85
N LEU A 6 12.63 7.98 2.94
CA LEU A 6 11.30 8.52 2.63
C LEU A 6 10.48 8.52 3.92
N ARG A 7 9.99 9.69 4.30
CA ARG A 7 9.14 9.82 5.49
C ARG A 7 7.88 10.59 5.16
N VAL A 8 6.77 10.13 5.75
CA VAL A 8 5.49 10.82 5.69
C VAL A 8 5.37 11.67 6.94
N GLU A 9 5.07 12.95 6.76
CA GLU A 9 4.82 13.87 7.88
C GLU A 9 3.37 14.38 7.81
N LEU A 10 2.77 14.60 8.97
CA LEU A 10 1.49 15.27 9.09
C LEU A 10 1.72 16.78 9.04
N LYS A 11 0.99 17.47 8.17
CA LYS A 11 0.91 18.93 8.16
C LYS A 11 -0.42 19.36 8.78
N PRO A 12 -0.39 20.05 9.94
CA PRO A 12 -1.60 20.58 10.56
C PRO A 12 -2.33 21.57 9.65
N GLY A 13 -3.65 21.52 9.68
CA GLY A 13 -4.57 22.36 8.91
C GLY A 13 -6.03 21.95 9.15
N GLU A 14 -6.96 22.59 8.44
CA GLU A 14 -8.40 22.31 8.51
C GLU A 14 -8.94 21.99 7.09
N PRO A 15 -8.91 20.71 6.67
CA PRO A 15 -8.38 19.53 7.35
C PRO A 15 -6.84 19.41 7.25
N SER A 16 -6.25 18.62 8.14
CA SER A 16 -4.83 18.28 8.09
C SER A 16 -4.54 17.33 6.93
N TYR A 17 -3.31 17.36 6.40
CA TYR A 17 -2.92 16.51 5.26
C TYR A 17 -1.52 15.94 5.40
N MET A 18 -1.26 14.84 4.70
CA MET A 18 0.04 14.17 4.70
C MET A 18 0.97 14.76 3.63
N ILE A 19 2.26 14.84 3.94
CA ILE A 19 3.30 15.26 3.00
C ILE A 19 4.42 14.21 2.94
N LEU A 20 4.93 13.96 1.73
CA LEU A 20 6.08 13.09 1.50
C LEU A 20 7.37 13.91 1.53
N LYS A 21 8.24 13.70 2.53
CA LYS A 21 9.56 14.33 2.66
C LYS A 21 10.70 13.36 2.33
N GLY A 22 11.82 13.92 1.84
CA GLY A 22 13.05 13.20 1.48
C GLY A 22 13.55 13.55 0.07
N THR A 23 14.79 13.18 -0.26
CA THR A 23 15.36 13.34 -1.61
C THR A 23 14.95 12.19 -2.51
N TYR A 24 13.71 12.25 -3.01
CA TYR A 24 13.12 11.25 -3.92
C TYR A 24 13.56 11.38 -5.38
N GLY A 25 14.32 12.43 -5.74
CA GLY A 25 14.58 12.80 -7.13
C GLY A 25 15.24 11.70 -7.98
N GLU A 26 16.45 11.29 -7.59
CA GLU A 26 17.24 10.29 -8.34
C GLU A 26 16.97 8.86 -7.90
N LYS A 27 16.77 8.61 -6.61
CA LYS A 27 16.53 7.25 -6.09
C LYS A 27 15.18 6.68 -6.57
N MET A 28 14.10 7.46 -6.61
CA MET A 28 12.79 6.90 -6.99
C MET A 28 12.68 6.58 -8.47
N HIS A 29 13.33 7.38 -9.33
CA HIS A 29 13.36 7.09 -10.76
C HIS A 29 14.12 5.78 -11.02
N LYS A 30 15.28 5.59 -10.37
CA LYS A 30 16.06 4.35 -10.47
C LYS A 30 15.39 3.14 -9.82
N SER A 31 14.69 3.30 -8.70
CA SER A 31 14.10 2.18 -7.94
C SER A 31 12.70 1.78 -8.40
N PHE A 32 11.89 2.71 -8.89
CA PHE A 32 10.47 2.45 -9.22
C PHE A 32 10.14 2.69 -10.70
N GLY A 33 11.08 3.21 -11.50
CA GLY A 33 10.86 3.49 -12.92
C GLY A 33 9.85 4.62 -13.17
N VAL A 34 9.50 5.42 -12.15
CA VAL A 34 8.52 6.52 -12.25
C VAL A 34 9.16 7.87 -12.02
N THR A 35 8.61 8.89 -12.68
CA THR A 35 9.04 10.28 -12.50
C THR A 35 8.67 10.79 -11.10
N ARG A 36 9.35 11.85 -10.66
CA ARG A 36 9.03 12.54 -9.38
C ARG A 36 7.56 12.95 -9.29
N GLN A 37 6.97 13.39 -10.40
CA GLN A 37 5.55 13.75 -10.45
C GLN A 37 4.64 12.53 -10.35
N GLY A 38 4.99 11.42 -11.01
CA GLY A 38 4.26 10.16 -10.88
C GLY A 38 4.25 9.64 -9.43
N VAL A 39 5.37 9.77 -8.73
CA VAL A 39 5.47 9.45 -7.30
C VAL A 39 4.55 10.33 -6.46
N ARG A 40 4.56 11.66 -6.68
CA ARG A 40 3.66 12.59 -5.96
C ARG A 40 2.19 12.25 -6.20
N TRP A 41 1.81 11.95 -7.44
CA TRP A 41 0.46 11.55 -7.79
C TRP A 41 0.04 10.26 -7.07
N ARG A 42 0.87 9.22 -7.12
CA ARG A 42 0.60 7.94 -6.43
C ARG A 42 0.50 8.12 -4.92
N PHE A 43 1.38 8.95 -4.34
CA PHE A 43 1.34 9.27 -2.92
C PHE A 43 0.01 9.93 -2.55
N HIS A 44 -0.37 10.99 -3.27
CA HIS A 44 -1.64 11.69 -3.03
C HIS A 44 -2.84 10.74 -3.15
N HIS A 45 -2.90 9.99 -4.25
CA HIS A 45 -4.02 9.10 -4.52
C HIS A 45 -4.16 7.97 -3.50
N LEU A 46 -3.06 7.31 -3.13
CA LEU A 46 -3.11 6.17 -2.21
C LEU A 46 -3.20 6.61 -0.74
N PHE A 47 -2.35 7.53 -0.31
CA PHE A 47 -2.22 7.88 1.11
C PHE A 47 -3.12 9.03 1.54
N SER A 48 -3.33 10.03 0.68
CA SER A 48 -4.12 11.22 1.06
C SER A 48 -5.59 11.07 0.71
N GLN A 49 -5.93 10.33 -0.36
CA GLN A 49 -7.32 10.06 -0.73
C GLN A 49 -7.77 8.70 -0.18
N ALA A 50 -7.38 7.60 -0.83
CA ALA A 50 -7.94 6.28 -0.55
C ALA A 50 -7.76 5.83 0.92
N TYR A 51 -6.59 6.06 1.50
CA TYR A 51 -6.34 5.71 2.90
C TYR A 51 -7.21 6.54 3.85
N VAL A 52 -7.26 7.86 3.70
CA VAL A 52 -8.08 8.74 4.56
C VAL A 52 -9.56 8.43 4.41
N GLU A 53 -10.07 8.31 3.19
CA GLU A 53 -11.46 7.95 2.89
C GLU A 53 -11.87 6.60 3.52
N ALA A 54 -10.95 5.63 3.56
CA ALA A 54 -11.20 4.36 4.23
C ALA A 54 -11.40 4.56 5.74
N PHE A 55 -10.61 5.40 6.40
CA PHE A 55 -10.80 5.72 7.82
C PHE A 55 -12.08 6.52 8.08
N GLU A 56 -12.45 7.45 7.20
CA GLU A 56 -13.72 8.16 7.28
C GLU A 56 -14.91 7.19 7.18
N THR A 57 -14.84 6.24 6.25
CA THR A 57 -15.87 5.20 6.08
C THR A 57 -15.95 4.30 7.32
N ILE A 58 -14.81 3.87 7.86
CA ILE A 58 -14.77 3.08 9.10
C ILE A 58 -15.39 3.87 10.25
N LEU A 59 -15.02 5.15 10.42
CA LEU A 59 -15.56 6.02 11.45
C LEU A 59 -17.09 6.15 11.33
N PHE A 60 -17.60 6.31 10.10
CA PHE A 60 -19.03 6.35 9.85
C PHE A 60 -19.73 5.04 10.26
N ILE A 61 -19.23 3.89 9.79
CA ILE A 61 -19.80 2.58 10.11
C ILE A 61 -19.79 2.33 11.61
N GLU A 62 -18.68 2.62 12.29
CA GLU A 62 -18.53 2.39 13.73
C GLU A 62 -19.42 3.31 14.56
N LYS A 63 -19.68 4.55 14.10
CA LYS A 63 -20.66 5.42 14.75
C LYS A 63 -22.09 4.88 14.67
N VAL A 64 -22.44 4.16 13.60
CA VAL A 64 -23.80 3.64 13.38
C VAL A 64 -24.00 2.26 14.02
N PHE A 65 -23.01 1.37 13.92
CA PHE A 65 -23.13 -0.05 14.29
C PHE A 65 -22.27 -0.48 15.48
N GLY A 66 -21.43 0.43 16.01
CA GLY A 66 -20.44 0.12 17.04
C GLY A 66 -19.14 -0.46 16.49
N THR A 67 -18.14 -0.62 17.37
CA THR A 67 -16.76 -0.97 16.99
C THR A 67 -16.52 -2.47 16.79
N GLN A 68 -17.50 -3.34 17.11
CA GLN A 68 -17.37 -4.80 17.03
C GLN A 68 -17.05 -5.30 15.60
N LEU A 69 -17.51 -4.55 14.59
CA LEU A 69 -17.27 -4.88 13.17
C LEU A 69 -15.79 -4.79 12.78
N ARG A 70 -14.97 -4.02 13.52
CA ARG A 70 -13.54 -3.85 13.25
C ARG A 70 -12.79 -5.17 13.34
N ASP A 71 -13.09 -5.97 14.36
CA ASP A 71 -12.40 -7.25 14.58
C ASP A 71 -12.70 -8.23 13.44
N TYR A 72 -13.95 -8.26 12.98
CA TYR A 72 -14.36 -9.06 11.81
C TYR A 72 -13.64 -8.60 10.55
N ALA A 73 -13.60 -7.29 10.29
CA ALA A 73 -12.92 -6.71 9.13
C ALA A 73 -11.41 -7.02 9.13
N ILE A 74 -10.73 -6.90 10.29
CA ILE A 74 -9.31 -7.24 10.44
C ILE A 74 -9.07 -8.72 10.15
N ARG A 75 -9.90 -9.61 10.71
CA ARG A 75 -9.79 -11.05 10.46
C ARG A 75 -9.93 -11.37 8.97
N ILE A 76 -10.99 -10.89 8.32
CA ILE A 76 -11.25 -11.12 6.89
C ILE A 76 -10.10 -10.55 6.04
N SER A 77 -9.57 -9.38 6.40
CA SER A 77 -8.43 -8.77 5.70
C SER A 77 -7.18 -9.66 5.73
N LYS A 78 -6.84 -10.22 6.90
CA LYS A 78 -5.73 -11.16 7.06
C LYS A 78 -5.93 -12.44 6.24
N GLU A 79 -7.14 -13.00 6.28
CA GLU A 79 -7.50 -14.19 5.49
C GLU A 79 -7.34 -13.92 3.98
N ARG A 80 -7.88 -12.80 3.48
CA ARG A 80 -7.73 -12.38 2.07
C ARG A 80 -6.27 -12.13 1.68
N TYR A 81 -5.47 -11.56 2.58
CA TYR A 81 -4.04 -11.38 2.34
C TYR A 81 -3.31 -12.72 2.22
N ALA A 82 -3.55 -13.64 3.16
CA ALA A 82 -2.96 -14.98 3.13
C ALA A 82 -3.33 -15.75 1.86
N LEU A 83 -4.60 -15.68 1.42
CA LEU A 83 -5.04 -16.29 0.15
C LEU A 83 -4.30 -15.72 -1.06
N ARG A 84 -4.12 -14.40 -1.13
CA ARG A 84 -3.35 -13.75 -2.20
C ARG A 84 -1.88 -14.18 -2.20
N GLN A 85 -1.26 -14.28 -1.02
CA GLN A 85 0.13 -14.74 -0.91
C GLN A 85 0.29 -16.19 -1.38
N LYS A 86 -0.65 -17.08 -1.01
CA LYS A 86 -0.66 -18.46 -1.52
C LYS A 86 -0.80 -18.51 -3.04
N ALA A 87 -1.73 -17.74 -3.61
CA ALA A 87 -1.93 -17.69 -5.06
C ALA A 87 -0.67 -17.18 -5.81
N LEU A 88 0.02 -16.19 -5.25
CA LEU A 88 1.29 -15.71 -5.82
C LEU A 88 2.39 -16.78 -5.78
N GLN A 89 2.47 -17.57 -4.70
CA GLN A 89 3.44 -18.67 -4.57
C GLN A 89 3.13 -19.83 -5.53
N THR A 90 1.86 -20.25 -5.63
CA THR A 90 1.45 -21.33 -6.54
C THR A 90 1.60 -20.92 -8.02
N GLY A 91 1.23 -19.70 -8.38
CA GLY A 91 1.44 -19.17 -9.74
C GLY A 91 2.92 -18.98 -10.12
N PHE A 92 3.81 -18.89 -9.12
CA PHE A 92 5.26 -18.96 -9.33
C PHE A 92 5.75 -20.39 -9.56
N GLN A 93 5.20 -21.38 -8.85
CA GLN A 93 5.58 -22.78 -8.98
C GLN A 93 5.19 -23.37 -10.35
N ASP A 94 4.01 -23.03 -10.88
CA ASP A 94 3.58 -23.47 -12.21
C ASP A 94 4.50 -22.94 -13.32
N ARG A 95 5.05 -21.73 -13.18
CA ARG A 95 5.98 -21.17 -14.18
C ARG A 95 7.38 -21.75 -14.11
N THR A 96 7.79 -22.30 -12.97
CA THR A 96 9.09 -22.96 -12.81
C THR A 96 9.07 -24.43 -13.25
N SER A 97 7.94 -25.14 -13.11
CA SER A 97 7.83 -26.54 -13.55
C SER A 97 7.77 -26.67 -15.07
N THR A 98 7.24 -25.69 -15.80
CA THR A 98 7.21 -25.71 -17.27
C THR A 98 8.59 -25.52 -17.92
N ARG A 99 9.56 -24.90 -17.23
CA ARG A 99 10.90 -24.65 -17.82
C ARG A 99 11.87 -25.81 -17.76
N GLN A 100 11.55 -26.89 -17.03
CA GLN A 100 12.43 -28.05 -16.87
C GLN A 100 12.04 -29.23 -17.76
N SER A 101 10.93 -29.11 -18.51
CA SER A 101 10.41 -30.13 -19.44
C SER A 101 10.90 -29.97 -20.89
N ASP A 102 11.60 -28.89 -21.23
CA ASP A 102 11.99 -28.55 -22.61
C ASP A 102 13.46 -28.91 -22.93
N TYR A 103 14.10 -29.78 -22.13
CA TYR A 103 15.49 -30.24 -22.34
C TYR A 103 15.63 -31.77 -22.23
N LEU A 104 14.76 -32.53 -22.90
CA LEU A 104 14.97 -33.93 -23.30
C LEU A 104 14.44 -34.13 -24.72
#